data_AF-A0A1Z4V6M3-F1
#
_entry.id   AF-A0A1Z4V6M3-F1
#
_cell.length_a   1.000
_cell.length_b   1.000
_cell.length_c   1.000
_cell.angle_alpha   90.00
_cell.angle_beta   90.00
_cell.angle_gamma   90.00
#
_symmetry.space_group_name_H-M   'P 1'
#
loop_
_entity.id
_entity.type
_entity.pdbx_description
1 polymer ?
#
loop_
_entity_poly.entity_id
_entity_poly.type
_entity_poly.pdbx_seq_one_letter_code
_entity_poly.pdbx_strand_id
1 'polypeptide(L)'
;MKNDGNVSLFNVTANDNQLGNITLTGLTDLDGDSTADDLAVGITAIGTATATLTQAQIDGGSITNIVTGTGTGSNGTTVTDTDTNTVNLTRTGDLKITKTDYLTKVVPGQLVTYTIVVSNCGLDTATHALVEDLFPSNLTDVKWTSKAAKGATDNEARGTDNIEDYVTLPAGSSITYKVTGTVVGGPASHKVSDYHRTLTNTATVTAPSDFTDTNLENNTATDIDTIMAAPGVRNAHFWQNTKWQKFWDGIQGNEPSQKTRPNFPNSDLLLSPYTNSARPGKVLDPVTRRYGVGLLIGDYNRNGKTDRGEDTLFYTRAQALQIVDSSMHPNNRDARYILGRDLVTSWLNYLAGNSIDTPNSNDQDARDYINEGIQWLQALTPDQNRDGKGDGYLQGLTGNETSNSRTPRILATSSYWKSGISSASNLPNPYKSNTDVLYPIDAGITIHTHLDNYNNNIF
;
A
#
# COMPACT_ATOMS: atom_id res chain seq x y z
N MET A 1 -47.91 13.23 43.59
CA MET A 1 -48.07 13.88 44.91
C MET A 1 -49.37 13.45 45.53
N LYS A 2 -49.39 13.17 46.83
CA LYS A 2 -50.57 12.74 47.56
C LYS A 2 -50.76 13.63 48.79
N ASN A 3 -51.97 14.16 48.99
CA ASN A 3 -52.28 14.92 50.19
C ASN A 3 -52.79 13.98 51.30
N ASP A 4 -51.88 13.53 52.15
CA ASP A 4 -52.20 12.69 53.33
C ASP A 4 -52.53 13.51 54.59
N GLY A 5 -52.61 14.84 54.46
CA GLY A 5 -52.97 15.74 55.53
C GLY A 5 -54.48 15.75 55.83
N ASN A 6 -54.89 16.68 56.69
CA ASN A 6 -56.30 16.88 57.07
C ASN A 6 -56.91 18.18 56.49
N VAL A 7 -56.17 18.91 55.66
CA VAL A 7 -56.62 20.13 54.98
C VAL A 7 -56.25 20.07 53.50
N SER A 8 -57.05 20.70 52.63
CA SER A 8 -56.70 20.87 51.22
C SER A 8 -55.43 21.73 51.08
N LEU A 9 -54.64 21.44 50.05
CA LEU A 9 -53.48 22.24 49.68
C LEU A 9 -53.82 23.05 48.43
N PHE A 10 -53.48 24.33 48.46
CA PHE A 10 -53.68 25.28 47.37
C PHE A 10 -52.36 25.58 46.66
N ASN A 11 -52.44 26.04 45.40
CA ASN A 11 -51.27 26.46 44.61
C ASN A 11 -50.19 25.36 44.54
N VAL A 12 -50.62 24.13 44.28
CA VAL A 12 -49.78 22.94 44.33
C VAL A 12 -48.88 22.86 43.10
N THR A 13 -47.58 22.82 43.34
CA THR A 13 -46.58 22.70 42.28
C THR A 13 -45.61 21.55 42.55
N ALA A 14 -45.08 20.96 41.49
CA ALA A 14 -43.98 20.01 41.55
C ALA A 14 -42.83 20.54 40.71
N ASN A 15 -41.64 20.68 41.28
CA ASN A 15 -40.44 21.09 40.56
C ASN A 15 -39.36 20.02 40.68
N ASP A 16 -38.84 19.61 39.54
CA ASP A 16 -37.75 18.65 39.40
C ASP A 16 -36.41 19.38 39.25
N ASN A 17 -35.35 18.87 39.87
CA ASN A 17 -34.02 19.50 39.84
C ASN A 17 -33.33 19.44 38.45
N GLN A 18 -33.75 18.53 37.57
CA GLN A 18 -33.23 18.38 36.21
C GLN A 18 -34.21 18.91 35.15
N LEU A 19 -35.51 18.77 35.39
CA LEU A 19 -36.57 19.05 34.42
C LEU A 19 -37.35 20.35 34.68
N GLY A 20 -37.17 20.97 35.85
CA GLY A 20 -37.95 22.13 36.27
C GLY A 20 -39.40 21.77 36.61
N ASN A 21 -40.33 22.71 36.40
CA ASN A 21 -41.73 22.52 36.78
C ASN A 21 -42.39 21.35 36.02
N ILE A 22 -42.99 20.44 36.78
CA ILE A 22 -43.73 19.28 36.27
C ILE A 22 -45.21 19.62 36.24
N THR A 23 -45.86 19.49 35.07
CA THR A 23 -47.30 19.63 34.96
C THR A 23 -48.00 18.46 35.64
N LEU A 24 -48.93 18.79 36.52
CA LEU A 24 -49.69 17.84 37.30
C LEU A 24 -51.11 17.70 36.75
N THR A 25 -51.64 16.49 36.81
CA THR A 25 -53.02 16.16 36.47
C THR A 25 -53.75 15.69 37.72
N GLY A 26 -55.06 15.94 37.78
CA GLY A 26 -55.88 15.60 38.95
C GLY A 26 -55.95 16.69 40.03
N LEU A 27 -55.46 17.90 39.71
CA LEU A 27 -55.70 19.10 40.51
C LEU A 27 -57.06 19.73 40.13
N THR A 28 -57.65 20.46 41.07
CA THR A 28 -58.97 21.12 40.94
C THR A 28 -58.89 22.55 41.46
N ASP A 29 -59.87 23.39 41.16
CA ASP A 29 -60.05 24.71 41.80
C ASP A 29 -60.94 24.53 43.04
N LEU A 30 -60.37 24.67 44.24
CA LEU A 30 -61.04 24.52 45.53
C LEU A 30 -61.21 25.85 46.27
N ASP A 31 -60.42 26.88 45.95
CA ASP A 31 -60.49 28.21 46.60
C ASP A 31 -61.23 29.27 45.76
N GLY A 32 -61.58 28.96 44.51
CA GLY A 32 -62.40 29.78 43.63
C GLY A 32 -61.62 30.85 42.86
N ASP A 33 -60.30 30.75 42.79
CA ASP A 33 -59.45 31.68 42.06
C ASP A 33 -59.41 31.44 40.53
N SER A 34 -60.14 30.43 40.05
CA SER A 34 -60.21 30.00 38.65
C SER A 34 -58.94 29.31 38.12
N THR A 35 -58.05 28.86 39.00
CA THR A 35 -56.93 27.99 38.65
C THR A 35 -57.10 26.58 39.21
N ALA A 36 -56.85 25.57 38.36
CA ALA A 36 -56.98 24.17 38.74
C ALA A 36 -55.64 23.64 39.25
N ASP A 37 -55.18 24.15 40.39
CA ASP A 37 -53.90 23.82 41.01
C ASP A 37 -54.02 23.41 42.49
N ASP A 38 -55.22 23.07 42.96
CA ASP A 38 -55.44 22.62 44.33
C ASP A 38 -55.56 21.10 44.46
N LEU A 39 -55.11 20.57 45.60
CA LEU A 39 -55.12 19.16 45.94
C LEU A 39 -55.94 18.89 47.21
N ALA A 40 -57.16 18.36 47.02
CA ALA A 40 -58.04 17.97 48.11
C ALA A 40 -57.43 16.85 48.98
N VAL A 41 -57.91 16.76 50.23
CA VAL A 41 -57.51 15.72 51.19
C VAL A 41 -57.74 14.32 50.61
N GLY A 42 -56.71 13.47 50.69
CA GLY A 42 -56.74 12.09 50.23
C GLY A 42 -56.58 11.91 48.71
N ILE A 43 -56.53 13.00 47.94
CA ILE A 43 -56.36 12.94 46.48
C ILE A 43 -54.88 12.86 46.10
N THR A 44 -54.64 12.20 44.97
CA THR A 44 -53.31 12.08 44.35
C THR A 44 -53.32 12.82 43.01
N ALA A 45 -52.38 13.75 42.84
CA ALA A 45 -52.06 14.34 41.55
C ALA A 45 -50.86 13.63 40.92
N ILE A 46 -50.90 13.42 39.61
CA ILE A 46 -49.89 12.69 38.85
C ILE A 46 -49.27 13.62 37.81
N GLY A 47 -47.93 13.65 37.77
CA GLY A 47 -47.16 14.30 36.72
C GLY A 47 -46.18 13.30 36.11
N THR A 48 -45.99 13.37 34.80
CA THR A 48 -45.02 12.53 34.07
C THR A 48 -44.17 13.42 33.19
N ALA A 49 -42.85 13.26 33.27
CA ALA A 49 -41.90 13.92 32.38
C ALA A 49 -40.77 12.95 32.02
N THR A 50 -40.14 13.17 30.87
CA THR A 50 -39.06 12.33 30.35
C THR A 50 -37.89 13.21 29.92
N ALA A 51 -36.68 12.83 30.34
CA ALA A 51 -35.43 13.47 29.93
C ALA A 51 -34.58 12.51 29.10
N THR A 52 -33.86 13.02 28.11
CA THR A 52 -32.74 12.31 27.49
C THR A 52 -31.48 12.68 28.25
N LEU A 53 -30.66 11.69 28.61
CA LEU A 53 -29.40 11.94 29.31
C LEU A 53 -28.38 12.59 28.38
N THR A 54 -27.64 13.56 28.91
CA THR A 54 -26.48 14.14 28.21
C THR A 54 -25.26 13.24 28.37
N GLN A 55 -24.28 13.36 27.46
CA GLN A 55 -23.03 12.59 27.57
C GLN A 55 -22.32 12.88 28.89
N ALA A 56 -22.30 14.14 29.35
CA ALA A 56 -21.70 14.49 30.64
C ALA A 56 -22.36 13.80 31.84
N GLN A 57 -23.67 13.51 31.77
CA GLN A 57 -24.36 12.76 32.82
C GLN A 57 -24.10 11.26 32.74
N ILE A 58 -23.99 10.69 31.53
CA ILE A 58 -23.56 9.30 31.33
C ILE A 58 -22.12 9.13 31.84
N ASP A 59 -21.25 10.07 31.48
CA ASP A 59 -19.87 10.21 31.95
C ASP A 59 -19.77 10.57 33.44
N GLY A 60 -20.89 10.83 34.13
CA GLY A 60 -20.96 10.95 35.58
C GLY A 60 -21.22 9.62 36.29
N GLY A 61 -21.63 8.57 35.56
CA GLY A 61 -21.86 7.21 36.07
C GLY A 61 -23.12 7.01 36.93
N SER A 62 -23.78 8.08 37.35
CA SER A 62 -25.07 8.03 38.04
C SER A 62 -25.84 9.34 37.87
N ILE A 63 -27.16 9.27 37.95
CA ILE A 63 -28.02 10.45 37.98
C ILE A 63 -28.96 10.35 39.16
N THR A 64 -29.01 11.43 39.94
CA THR A 64 -29.99 11.62 41.02
C THR A 64 -31.04 12.61 40.58
N ASN A 65 -32.28 12.14 40.51
CA ASN A 65 -33.48 12.91 40.21
C ASN A 65 -34.22 13.22 41.51
N ILE A 66 -34.53 14.50 41.74
CA ILE A 66 -35.20 14.97 42.95
C ILE A 66 -36.41 15.81 42.52
N VAL A 67 -37.60 15.40 42.95
CA VAL A 67 -38.83 16.19 42.78
C VAL A 67 -39.19 16.80 44.13
N THR A 68 -39.41 18.11 44.14
CA THR A 68 -39.94 18.85 45.29
C THR A 68 -41.38 19.25 45.01
N GLY A 69 -42.31 18.70 45.81
CA GLY A 69 -43.70 19.11 45.86
C GLY A 69 -43.88 20.27 46.84
N THR A 70 -44.68 21.27 46.47
CA THR A 70 -45.04 22.37 47.37
C THR A 70 -46.54 22.62 47.30
N GLY A 71 -47.13 23.08 48.40
CA GLY A 71 -48.53 23.50 48.46
C GLY A 71 -48.83 24.27 49.73
N THR A 72 -49.89 25.07 49.73
CA THR A 72 -50.23 25.95 50.86
C THR A 72 -51.56 25.56 51.48
N GLY A 73 -51.59 25.24 52.77
CA GLY A 73 -52.83 24.92 53.49
C GLY A 73 -53.71 26.15 53.70
N SER A 74 -54.98 25.92 54.05
CA SER A 74 -55.98 26.99 54.26
C SER A 74 -55.70 27.96 55.40
N ASN A 75 -54.72 27.66 56.26
CA ASN A 75 -54.20 28.55 57.29
C ASN A 75 -53.03 29.44 56.80
N GLY A 76 -52.71 29.39 55.50
CA GLY A 76 -51.59 30.09 54.88
C GLY A 76 -50.22 29.43 55.09
N THR A 77 -50.16 28.23 55.68
CA THR A 77 -48.89 27.51 55.90
C THR A 77 -48.50 26.75 54.64
N THR A 78 -47.34 27.07 54.08
CA THR A 78 -46.74 26.29 52.99
C THR A 78 -46.08 25.03 53.53
N VAL A 79 -46.36 23.89 52.89
CA VAL A 79 -45.71 22.61 53.14
C VAL A 79 -44.95 22.18 51.89
N THR A 80 -43.87 21.43 52.12
CA THR A 80 -43.02 20.90 51.05
C THR A 80 -42.67 19.46 51.35
N ASP A 81 -42.54 18.65 50.30
CA ASP A 81 -42.06 17.28 50.40
C ASP A 81 -41.12 17.00 49.21
N THR A 82 -40.17 16.09 49.40
CA THR A 82 -39.20 15.72 48.37
C THR A 82 -39.15 14.23 48.20
N ASP A 83 -39.12 13.77 46.95
CA ASP A 83 -38.83 12.38 46.62
C ASP A 83 -37.58 12.31 45.72
N THR A 84 -36.78 11.27 45.91
CA THR A 84 -35.48 11.13 45.25
C THR A 84 -35.34 9.74 44.65
N ASN A 85 -34.88 9.68 43.40
CA ASN A 85 -34.52 8.44 42.75
C ASN A 85 -33.12 8.55 42.12
N THR A 86 -32.25 7.60 42.41
CA THR A 86 -30.91 7.52 41.82
C THR A 86 -30.81 6.33 40.89
N VAL A 87 -30.40 6.59 39.65
CA VAL A 87 -30.13 5.56 38.66
C VAL A 87 -28.62 5.48 38.45
N ASN A 88 -28.03 4.32 38.74
CA ASN A 88 -26.64 4.01 38.40
C ASN A 88 -26.59 3.57 36.94
N LEU A 89 -25.62 4.08 36.18
CA LEU A 89 -25.43 3.75 34.78
C LEU A 89 -24.28 2.74 34.67
N THR A 90 -24.52 1.60 34.02
CA THR A 90 -23.46 0.65 33.72
C THR A 90 -22.59 1.20 32.59
N ARG A 91 -21.44 1.76 32.97
CA ARG A 91 -20.47 2.34 32.05
C ARG A 91 -19.69 1.24 31.35
N THR A 92 -20.05 1.00 30.10
CA THR A 92 -19.35 0.04 29.26
C THR A 92 -19.09 0.64 27.89
N GLY A 93 -17.91 0.34 27.38
CA GLY A 93 -17.45 0.71 26.07
C GLY A 93 -17.56 -0.41 25.05
N ASP A 94 -17.45 -0.04 23.79
CA ASP A 94 -17.23 -0.96 22.68
C ASP A 94 -16.35 -0.23 21.66
N LEU A 95 -15.03 -0.38 21.78
CA LEU A 95 -14.14 0.15 20.75
C LEU A 95 -14.17 -0.81 19.56
N LYS A 96 -14.01 -0.24 18.38
CA LYS A 96 -14.03 -1.00 17.15
C LYS A 96 -13.10 -0.37 16.14
N ILE A 97 -12.31 -1.19 15.47
CA ILE A 97 -11.48 -0.77 14.35
C ILE A 97 -11.83 -1.56 13.09
N THR A 98 -11.79 -0.88 11.94
CA THR A 98 -11.92 -1.50 10.62
C THR A 98 -10.83 -0.96 9.71
N LYS A 99 -10.39 -1.78 8.75
CA LYS A 99 -9.33 -1.45 7.82
C LYS A 99 -9.61 -2.08 6.47
N THR A 100 -9.47 -1.30 5.41
CA THR A 100 -9.45 -1.83 4.03
C THR A 100 -8.86 -0.81 3.06
N ASP A 101 -8.28 -1.28 1.97
CA ASP A 101 -7.98 -0.48 0.78
C ASP A 101 -8.92 -0.78 -0.40
N TYR A 102 -9.87 -1.70 -0.20
CA TYR A 102 -10.79 -2.24 -1.20
C TYR A 102 -10.15 -3.03 -2.35
N LEU A 103 -8.90 -3.47 -2.19
CA LEU A 103 -8.21 -4.32 -3.12
C LEU A 103 -8.15 -5.76 -2.60
N THR A 104 -7.75 -6.65 -3.50
CA THR A 104 -7.37 -8.03 -3.15
C THR A 104 -6.03 -8.40 -3.77
N LYS A 105 -5.50 -7.50 -4.59
CA LYS A 105 -4.32 -7.69 -5.44
C LYS A 105 -3.67 -6.36 -5.69
N VAL A 106 -2.36 -6.34 -5.56
CA VAL A 106 -1.52 -5.15 -5.80
C VAL A 106 -0.30 -5.53 -6.62
N VAL A 107 0.31 -4.57 -7.31
CA VAL A 107 1.58 -4.76 -8.00
C VAL A 107 2.67 -3.87 -7.40
N PRO A 108 3.95 -4.27 -7.48
CA PRO A 108 5.06 -3.39 -7.15
C PRO A 108 4.96 -2.00 -7.79
N GLY A 109 5.30 -0.96 -7.04
CA GLY A 109 5.21 0.44 -7.45
C GLY A 109 3.79 1.03 -7.41
N GLN A 110 2.75 0.22 -7.16
CA GLN A 110 1.39 0.72 -7.01
C GLN A 110 1.26 1.56 -5.73
N LEU A 111 0.63 2.73 -5.85
CA LEU A 111 0.18 3.50 -4.70
C LEU A 111 -1.11 2.88 -4.15
N VAL A 112 -1.08 2.40 -2.91
CA VAL A 112 -2.22 1.86 -2.18
C VAL A 112 -2.76 2.91 -1.21
N THR A 113 -4.08 2.91 -0.97
CA THR A 113 -4.73 3.82 -0.02
C THR A 113 -5.62 3.06 0.94
N TYR A 114 -5.18 2.90 2.19
CA TYR A 114 -6.01 2.31 3.26
C TYR A 114 -6.94 3.35 3.87
N THR A 115 -8.16 2.92 4.18
CA THR A 115 -9.09 3.61 5.08
C THR A 115 -9.17 2.80 6.37
N ILE A 116 -8.76 3.42 7.47
CA ILE A 116 -8.88 2.84 8.82
C ILE A 116 -9.91 3.67 9.57
N VAL A 117 -10.91 3.03 10.16
CA VAL A 117 -11.92 3.71 10.99
C VAL A 117 -11.90 3.10 12.37
N VAL A 118 -11.58 3.93 13.36
CA VAL A 118 -11.74 3.62 14.79
C VAL A 118 -12.99 4.31 15.30
N SER A 119 -13.79 3.61 16.09
CA SER A 119 -15.06 4.11 16.61
C SER A 119 -15.34 3.58 18.00
N ASN A 120 -16.15 4.34 18.76
CA ASN A 120 -16.71 3.88 20.02
C ASN A 120 -18.22 3.67 19.85
N CYS A 121 -18.66 2.41 19.88
CA CYS A 121 -20.05 2.00 19.77
C CYS A 121 -20.74 1.85 21.14
N GLY A 122 -19.99 2.03 22.23
CA GLY A 122 -20.49 1.99 23.60
C GLY A 122 -21.13 3.30 24.05
N LEU A 123 -21.44 3.37 25.34
CA LEU A 123 -22.09 4.53 25.98
C LEU A 123 -21.11 5.45 26.72
N ASP A 124 -19.95 4.93 27.07
CA ASP A 124 -18.93 5.66 27.84
C ASP A 124 -17.87 6.28 26.92
N THR A 125 -17.32 7.43 27.29
CA THR A 125 -16.22 8.08 26.57
C THR A 125 -14.90 7.36 26.83
N ALA A 126 -14.25 6.85 25.79
CA ALA A 126 -12.89 6.32 25.89
C ALA A 126 -11.88 7.46 25.78
N THR A 127 -11.26 7.84 26.90
CA THR A 127 -10.24 8.90 26.91
C THR A 127 -8.88 8.26 26.87
N HIS A 128 -8.02 8.67 25.93
CA HIS A 128 -6.66 8.13 25.79
C HIS A 128 -6.60 6.67 25.31
N ALA A 129 -7.51 6.28 24.41
CA ALA A 129 -7.42 5.01 23.71
C ALA A 129 -6.27 5.05 22.70
N LEU A 130 -5.49 3.97 22.61
CA LEU A 130 -4.33 3.88 21.73
C LEU A 130 -4.73 3.24 20.40
N VAL A 131 -4.49 3.92 19.28
CA VAL A 131 -4.64 3.40 17.91
C VAL A 131 -3.26 3.12 17.34
N GLU A 132 -3.04 1.90 16.86
CA GLU A 132 -1.76 1.47 16.30
C GLU A 132 -1.94 0.86 14.90
N ASP A 133 -0.99 1.13 14.01
CA ASP A 133 -0.83 0.46 12.72
C ASP A 133 0.66 0.43 12.37
N LEU A 134 1.27 -0.75 12.50
CA LEU A 134 2.66 -1.00 12.13
C LEU A 134 2.71 -1.44 10.66
N PHE A 135 3.11 -0.52 9.78
CA PHE A 135 3.13 -0.79 8.35
C PHE A 135 4.21 -1.82 7.99
N PRO A 136 3.89 -2.81 7.15
CA PRO A 136 4.86 -3.83 6.77
C PRO A 136 5.94 -3.26 5.85
N SER A 137 7.13 -3.87 5.86
CA SER A 137 8.29 -3.41 5.08
C SER A 137 8.11 -3.45 3.55
N ASN A 138 7.09 -4.16 3.06
CA ASN A 138 6.68 -4.16 1.66
C ASN A 138 5.75 -2.99 1.28
N LEU A 139 5.62 -1.98 2.15
CA LEU A 139 4.98 -0.70 1.89
C LEU A 139 5.94 0.45 2.29
N THR A 140 6.31 1.31 1.34
CA THR A 140 7.20 2.46 1.59
C THR A 140 6.51 3.79 1.31
N ASP A 141 7.19 4.90 1.62
CA ASP A 141 6.67 6.27 1.46
C ASP A 141 5.32 6.47 2.15
N VAL A 142 5.14 5.79 3.29
CA VAL A 142 3.88 5.81 4.03
C VAL A 142 3.60 7.21 4.54
N LYS A 143 2.36 7.66 4.31
CA LYS A 143 1.84 8.94 4.80
C LYS A 143 0.40 8.74 5.19
N TRP A 144 -0.04 9.42 6.23
CA TRP A 144 -1.43 9.35 6.63
C TRP A 144 -1.96 10.69 7.12
N THR A 145 -3.26 10.84 7.01
CA THR A 145 -4.03 11.95 7.59
C THR A 145 -5.21 11.37 8.35
N SER A 146 -5.66 12.05 9.39
CA SER A 146 -6.80 11.62 10.20
C SER A 146 -7.91 12.68 10.20
N LYS A 147 -9.14 12.23 10.44
CA LYS A 147 -10.30 13.12 10.58
C LYS A 147 -11.22 12.61 11.69
N ALA A 148 -11.38 13.41 12.72
CA ALA A 148 -12.34 13.17 13.78
C ALA A 148 -13.77 13.50 13.35
N ALA A 149 -14.75 12.80 13.92
CA ALA A 149 -16.16 13.04 13.72
C ALA A 149 -16.94 12.89 15.03
N LYS A 150 -18.08 13.61 15.12
CA LYS A 150 -19.03 13.53 16.23
C LYS A 150 -18.38 13.74 17.62
N GLY A 151 -17.45 14.70 17.70
CA GLY A 151 -16.84 15.09 18.98
C GLY A 151 -15.60 14.30 19.39
N ALA A 152 -15.14 13.33 18.59
CA ALA A 152 -13.80 12.75 18.80
C ALA A 152 -12.71 13.83 18.74
N THR A 153 -11.67 13.67 19.55
CA THR A 153 -10.56 14.63 19.71
C THR A 153 -9.22 13.92 19.89
N ASP A 154 -8.17 14.73 20.03
CA ASP A 154 -6.78 14.36 20.37
C ASP A 154 -6.01 13.60 19.29
N ASN A 155 -6.68 13.13 18.24
CA ASN A 155 -6.05 12.52 17.07
C ASN A 155 -4.99 13.43 16.43
N GLU A 156 -3.80 12.88 16.14
CA GLU A 156 -2.83 13.61 15.35
C GLU A 156 -3.34 13.77 13.91
N ALA A 157 -3.27 14.98 13.36
CA ALA A 157 -3.87 15.27 12.05
C ALA A 157 -3.17 14.55 10.88
N ARG A 158 -1.87 14.22 11.01
CA ARG A 158 -1.06 13.58 9.96
C ARG A 158 0.22 12.94 10.50
N GLY A 159 0.76 11.97 9.76
CA GLY A 159 2.07 11.38 9.99
C GLY A 159 2.72 10.83 8.71
N THR A 160 3.98 10.42 8.81
CA THR A 160 4.79 9.86 7.70
C THR A 160 5.47 8.54 8.07
N ASP A 161 4.98 7.88 9.10
CA ASP A 161 5.50 6.62 9.63
C ASP A 161 4.31 5.81 10.18
N ASN A 162 4.57 4.78 10.99
CA ASN A 162 3.56 4.03 11.74
C ASN A 162 2.56 4.94 12.48
N ILE A 163 1.34 4.44 12.66
CA ILE A 163 0.36 5.10 13.54
C ILE A 163 0.61 4.61 14.96
N GLU A 164 0.77 5.54 15.88
CA GLU A 164 0.76 5.35 17.34
C GLU A 164 0.10 6.62 17.91
N ASP A 165 -1.24 6.63 17.95
CA ASP A 165 -2.06 7.83 18.19
C ASP A 165 -2.95 7.60 19.42
N TYR A 166 -2.91 8.54 20.38
CA TYR A 166 -3.71 8.47 21.60
C TYR A 166 -4.93 9.39 21.48
N VAL A 167 -6.11 8.78 21.37
CA VAL A 167 -7.34 9.48 20.98
C VAL A 167 -8.38 9.52 22.09
N THR A 168 -9.26 10.52 22.04
CA THR A 168 -10.48 10.56 22.85
C THR A 168 -11.70 10.32 21.97
N LEU A 169 -12.47 9.28 22.31
CA LEU A 169 -13.64 8.82 21.56
C LEU A 169 -14.89 8.84 22.45
N PRO A 170 -15.70 9.91 22.42
CA PRO A 170 -17.04 9.92 23.00
C PRO A 170 -17.94 8.83 22.40
N ALA A 171 -19.03 8.50 23.09
CA ALA A 171 -20.02 7.54 22.60
C ALA A 171 -20.52 7.88 21.19
N GLY A 172 -20.50 6.90 20.29
CA GLY A 172 -20.92 7.04 18.89
C GLY A 172 -19.98 7.84 17.99
N SER A 173 -18.84 8.28 18.51
CA SER A 173 -17.82 9.03 17.77
C SER A 173 -16.88 8.11 16.98
N SER A 174 -16.09 8.71 16.08
CA SER A 174 -15.13 7.98 15.26
C SER A 174 -14.00 8.86 14.76
N ILE A 175 -12.85 8.26 14.49
CA ILE A 175 -11.74 8.87 13.75
C ILE A 175 -11.47 8.01 12.52
N THR A 176 -11.27 8.65 11.37
CA THR A 176 -10.92 7.99 10.11
C THR A 176 -9.50 8.38 9.71
N TYR A 177 -8.60 7.40 9.57
CA TYR A 177 -7.28 7.57 8.98
C TYR A 177 -7.32 7.20 7.49
N LYS A 178 -6.76 8.07 6.66
CA LYS A 178 -6.43 7.78 5.27
C LYS A 178 -4.94 7.65 5.14
N VAL A 179 -4.48 6.43 4.87
CA VAL A 179 -3.05 6.09 4.71
C VAL A 179 -2.77 5.86 3.24
N THR A 180 -1.70 6.44 2.72
CA THR A 180 -1.14 6.12 1.40
C THR A 180 0.25 5.51 1.56
N GLY A 181 0.58 4.51 0.75
CA GLY A 181 1.93 3.95 0.67
C GLY A 181 2.17 3.31 -0.70
N THR A 182 3.44 3.20 -1.09
CA THR A 182 3.86 2.58 -2.34
C THR A 182 4.24 1.13 -2.07
N VAL A 183 3.62 0.19 -2.78
CA VAL A 183 3.96 -1.23 -2.68
C VAL A 183 5.37 -1.46 -3.18
N VAL A 184 6.18 -2.10 -2.37
CA VAL A 184 7.53 -2.52 -2.76
C VAL A 184 7.46 -3.93 -3.32
N GLY A 185 7.84 -4.09 -4.60
CA GLY A 185 8.24 -5.40 -5.10
C GLY A 185 9.51 -5.83 -4.41
N GLY A 186 9.65 -7.14 -4.15
CA GLY A 186 10.60 -7.72 -3.19
C GLY A 186 11.97 -7.02 -3.10
N PRO A 187 12.61 -7.01 -1.92
CA PRO A 187 13.82 -6.25 -1.69
C PRO A 187 14.88 -6.47 -2.79
N ALA A 188 15.72 -5.46 -3.05
CA ALA A 188 16.84 -5.50 -4.01
C ALA A 188 17.89 -6.61 -3.76
N SER A 189 17.65 -7.41 -2.74
CA SER A 189 18.37 -8.59 -2.34
C SER A 189 17.31 -9.62 -1.92
N HIS A 190 17.49 -10.88 -2.32
CA HIS A 190 16.92 -12.09 -1.71
C HIS A 190 15.84 -12.83 -2.51
N LYS A 191 16.25 -14.02 -2.98
CA LYS A 191 15.67 -15.33 -2.68
C LYS A 191 14.16 -15.34 -2.42
N VAL A 192 13.42 -16.10 -3.22
CA VAL A 192 11.95 -16.23 -3.13
C VAL A 192 11.45 -16.84 -1.81
N SER A 193 12.34 -17.28 -0.90
CA SER A 193 11.94 -17.61 0.48
C SER A 193 11.37 -16.39 1.24
N ASP A 194 11.76 -15.18 0.85
CA ASP A 194 11.31 -13.92 1.48
C ASP A 194 10.23 -13.23 0.62
N TYR A 195 9.67 -13.95 -0.37
CA TYR A 195 8.57 -13.43 -1.18
C TYR A 195 7.30 -13.45 -0.35
N HIS A 196 7.03 -12.32 0.31
CA HIS A 196 5.72 -12.03 0.86
C HIS A 196 4.75 -11.93 -0.32
N ARG A 197 4.14 -13.06 -0.70
CA ARG A 197 3.06 -13.11 -1.71
C ARG A 197 1.87 -12.26 -1.30
N THR A 198 1.87 -11.72 -0.08
CA THR A 198 0.84 -10.84 0.43
C THR A 198 1.38 -9.55 1.01
N LEU A 199 0.65 -8.46 0.77
CA LEU A 199 0.75 -7.23 1.55
C LEU A 199 -0.28 -7.37 2.68
N THR A 200 0.21 -7.71 3.87
CA THR A 200 -0.62 -7.89 5.07
C THR A 200 -0.41 -6.69 5.98
N ASN A 201 -1.47 -5.94 6.27
CA ASN A 201 -1.40 -4.82 7.19
C ASN A 201 -2.48 -4.92 8.28
N THR A 202 -2.12 -4.68 9.53
CA THR A 202 -2.99 -4.83 10.70
C THR A 202 -3.00 -3.57 11.54
N ALA A 203 -4.21 -3.07 11.85
CA ALA A 203 -4.43 -1.97 12.77
C ALA A 203 -5.13 -2.48 14.04
N THR A 204 -4.82 -1.88 15.18
CA THR A 204 -5.39 -2.21 16.49
C THR A 204 -5.90 -0.95 17.20
N VAL A 205 -6.87 -1.14 18.08
CA VAL A 205 -7.26 -0.13 19.07
C VAL A 205 -7.23 -0.77 20.46
N THR A 206 -6.59 -0.11 21.41
CA THR A 206 -6.43 -0.57 22.78
C THR A 206 -7.14 0.39 23.72
N ALA A 207 -8.05 -0.13 24.53
CA ALA A 207 -8.74 0.63 25.56
C ALA A 207 -7.76 1.14 26.65
N PRO A 208 -7.99 2.34 27.21
CA PRO A 208 -7.24 2.82 28.37
C PRO A 208 -7.59 1.99 29.63
N SER A 209 -6.72 2.02 30.65
CA SER A 209 -6.82 1.13 31.82
C SER A 209 -8.08 1.32 32.69
N ASP A 210 -8.72 2.48 32.61
CA ASP A 210 -9.92 2.86 33.35
C ASP A 210 -11.22 2.63 32.54
N PHE A 211 -11.11 2.09 31.33
CA PHE A 211 -12.23 1.81 30.43
C PHE A 211 -12.38 0.30 30.21
N THR A 212 -13.60 -0.21 30.37
CA THR A 212 -13.91 -1.62 30.08
C THR A 212 -14.59 -1.73 28.72
N ASP A 213 -13.85 -2.29 27.76
CA ASP A 213 -14.38 -2.71 26.48
C ASP A 213 -15.11 -4.05 26.61
N THR A 214 -16.35 -4.10 26.14
CA THR A 214 -17.20 -5.29 26.21
C THR A 214 -16.98 -6.27 25.05
N ASN A 215 -16.31 -5.84 23.98
CA ASN A 215 -16.00 -6.69 22.84
C ASN A 215 -14.54 -6.49 22.46
N LEU A 216 -13.71 -7.51 22.66
CA LEU A 216 -12.29 -7.43 22.29
C LEU A 216 -12.03 -7.94 20.87
N GLU A 217 -12.98 -8.65 20.26
CA GLU A 217 -12.81 -9.31 18.95
C GLU A 217 -12.82 -8.32 17.77
N ASN A 218 -13.29 -7.10 18.00
CA ASN A 218 -13.36 -6.02 17.01
C ASN A 218 -12.28 -4.93 17.24
N ASN A 219 -11.32 -5.19 18.13
CA ASN A 219 -10.19 -4.30 18.43
C ASN A 219 -8.96 -4.54 17.56
N THR A 220 -9.08 -5.39 16.55
CA THR A 220 -8.05 -5.64 15.54
C THR A 220 -8.69 -5.77 14.16
N ALA A 221 -8.07 -5.16 13.14
CA ALA A 221 -8.49 -5.29 11.75
C ALA A 221 -7.28 -5.51 10.84
N THR A 222 -7.31 -6.59 10.08
CA THR A 222 -6.25 -6.96 9.12
C THR A 222 -6.79 -6.91 7.70
N ASP A 223 -6.03 -6.29 6.80
CA ASP A 223 -6.25 -6.32 5.35
C ASP A 223 -5.10 -7.07 4.67
N ILE A 224 -5.42 -7.89 3.66
CA ILE A 224 -4.47 -8.80 3.00
C ILE A 224 -4.70 -8.75 1.48
N ASP A 225 -3.71 -8.22 0.76
CA ASP A 225 -3.66 -8.30 -0.70
C ASP A 225 -2.68 -9.34 -1.18
N THR A 226 -2.93 -9.95 -2.33
CA THR A 226 -1.90 -10.71 -3.05
C THR A 226 -1.02 -9.78 -3.88
N ILE A 227 0.31 -9.81 -3.68
CA ILE A 227 1.24 -9.09 -4.55
C ILE A 227 1.40 -9.87 -5.85
N MET A 228 0.91 -9.31 -6.95
CA MET A 228 1.10 -9.82 -8.30
C MET A 228 2.39 -9.29 -8.90
N ALA A 229 3.02 -10.08 -9.77
CA ALA A 229 4.07 -9.58 -10.65
C ALA A 229 3.55 -8.37 -11.44
N ALA A 230 4.38 -7.34 -11.58
CA ALA A 230 4.08 -6.21 -12.43
C ALA A 230 3.88 -6.70 -13.88
N PRO A 231 3.02 -6.06 -14.68
CA PRO A 231 2.69 -6.52 -16.04
C PRO A 231 3.92 -6.70 -16.93
N GLY A 232 5.05 -6.05 -16.60
CA GLY A 232 6.35 -6.29 -17.17
C GLY A 232 6.50 -5.82 -18.61
N VAL A 233 7.74 -5.56 -19.03
CA VAL A 233 8.04 -5.48 -20.45
C VAL A 233 8.00 -6.92 -20.96
N ARG A 234 7.10 -7.25 -21.87
CA ARG A 234 6.99 -8.59 -22.46
C ARG A 234 7.55 -8.59 -23.87
N ASN A 235 8.27 -9.64 -24.22
CA ASN A 235 8.86 -9.78 -25.54
C ASN A 235 7.82 -10.27 -26.57
N ALA A 236 8.19 -10.18 -27.85
CA ALA A 236 7.27 -10.30 -28.97
C ALA A 236 6.83 -11.75 -29.31
N HIS A 237 6.69 -12.68 -28.35
CA HIS A 237 6.23 -14.05 -28.68
C HIS A 237 5.04 -14.56 -27.85
N PHE A 238 4.49 -13.79 -26.91
CA PHE A 238 3.48 -14.33 -25.99
C PHE A 238 2.30 -13.38 -25.66
N TRP A 239 1.50 -12.99 -26.64
CA TRP A 239 0.19 -12.37 -26.36
C TRP A 239 -0.97 -13.26 -26.80
N GLN A 240 -1.37 -14.20 -25.93
CA GLN A 240 -2.71 -14.81 -25.96
C GLN A 240 -3.35 -14.71 -24.56
N ASN A 241 -4.00 -13.59 -24.26
CA ASN A 241 -5.04 -13.52 -23.24
C ASN A 241 -6.38 -13.28 -23.96
N THR A 242 -7.39 -14.10 -23.70
CA THR A 242 -8.70 -14.01 -24.35
C THR A 242 -9.52 -12.77 -23.97
N LYS A 243 -9.04 -11.94 -23.04
CA LYS A 243 -9.69 -10.69 -22.59
C LYS A 243 -8.94 -9.40 -22.93
N TRP A 244 -7.68 -9.47 -23.37
CA TRP A 244 -6.89 -8.28 -23.75
C TRP A 244 -6.21 -8.50 -25.10
N GLN A 245 -6.22 -7.44 -25.91
CA GLN A 245 -5.91 -7.44 -27.34
C GLN A 245 -4.61 -8.16 -27.70
N LYS A 246 -4.60 -8.87 -28.83
CA LYS A 246 -3.39 -9.46 -29.44
C LYS A 246 -2.36 -8.34 -29.66
N PHE A 247 -1.18 -8.46 -29.05
CA PHE A 247 -0.04 -7.57 -29.35
C PHE A 247 1.03 -8.33 -30.13
N TRP A 248 1.85 -7.56 -30.84
CA TRP A 248 2.71 -7.99 -31.94
C TRP A 248 3.62 -9.17 -31.62
N ASP A 249 3.66 -10.14 -32.55
CA ASP A 249 4.42 -11.38 -32.46
C ASP A 249 5.79 -11.33 -33.20
N GLY A 250 6.25 -10.13 -33.56
CA GLY A 250 7.50 -9.94 -34.30
C GLY A 250 7.45 -10.40 -35.76
N ILE A 251 6.28 -10.73 -36.31
CA ILE A 251 6.08 -11.01 -37.73
C ILE A 251 5.71 -9.72 -38.46
N GLN A 252 6.46 -9.37 -39.52
CA GLN A 252 6.18 -8.23 -40.38
C GLN A 252 4.79 -8.36 -41.02
N GLY A 253 3.93 -7.36 -40.83
CA GLY A 253 2.54 -7.38 -41.31
C GLY A 253 1.51 -7.86 -40.26
N ASN A 254 1.95 -8.24 -39.07
CA ASN A 254 1.09 -8.61 -37.94
C ASN A 254 1.13 -7.58 -36.79
N GLU A 255 1.55 -6.34 -37.07
CA GLU A 255 1.57 -5.26 -36.10
C GLU A 255 0.14 -4.91 -35.62
N PRO A 256 -0.09 -4.80 -34.30
CA PRO A 256 -1.34 -4.28 -33.78
C PRO A 256 -1.47 -2.81 -34.17
N SER A 257 -2.70 -2.37 -34.47
CA SER A 257 -3.04 -0.98 -34.82
C SER A 257 -2.57 0.09 -33.80
N GLN A 258 -2.17 -0.36 -32.62
CA GLN A 258 -1.71 0.41 -31.48
C GLN A 258 -0.20 0.74 -31.52
N LYS A 259 0.61 0.11 -32.40
CA LYS A 259 2.07 0.32 -32.50
C LYS A 259 2.49 1.79 -32.68
N THR A 260 1.67 2.57 -33.40
CA THR A 260 1.93 4.00 -33.67
C THR A 260 1.31 4.93 -32.64
N ARG A 261 0.64 4.42 -31.60
CA ARG A 261 0.01 5.24 -30.58
C ARG A 261 1.06 5.71 -29.55
N PRO A 262 0.92 6.94 -28.99
CA PRO A 262 1.88 7.50 -28.03
C PRO A 262 2.13 6.68 -26.76
N ASN A 263 1.23 5.73 -26.43
CA ASN A 263 1.26 4.89 -25.21
C ASN A 263 1.54 3.41 -25.53
N PHE A 264 2.12 3.11 -26.69
CA PHE A 264 2.72 1.79 -26.93
C PHE A 264 3.88 1.58 -25.92
N PRO A 265 4.25 0.35 -25.51
CA PRO A 265 5.12 0.04 -24.35
C PRO A 265 6.55 0.63 -24.32
N ASN A 266 6.86 1.60 -25.17
CA ASN A 266 8.03 2.45 -25.09
C ASN A 266 8.09 3.23 -23.76
N SER A 267 6.96 3.35 -23.03
CA SER A 267 6.84 4.08 -21.77
C SER A 267 7.63 3.47 -20.60
N ASP A 268 7.86 2.15 -20.56
CA ASP A 268 8.62 1.53 -19.46
C ASP A 268 10.14 1.79 -19.57
N LEU A 269 10.62 2.10 -20.77
CA LEU A 269 11.98 2.61 -21.00
C LEU A 269 12.14 4.09 -20.59
N LEU A 270 11.07 4.76 -20.13
CA LEU A 270 11.07 6.18 -19.75
C LEU A 270 11.19 6.43 -18.24
N LEU A 271 11.07 5.40 -17.42
CA LEU A 271 11.30 5.51 -15.98
C LEU A 271 12.79 5.71 -15.75
N SER A 272 13.15 6.74 -14.99
CA SER A 272 14.53 6.97 -14.53
C SER A 272 14.78 6.01 -13.36
N PRO A 273 15.35 4.80 -13.58
CA PRO A 273 15.31 3.71 -12.59
C PRO A 273 16.25 3.95 -11.40
N TYR A 274 17.18 4.90 -11.57
CA TYR A 274 18.32 5.12 -10.70
C TYR A 274 18.19 6.42 -9.91
N THR A 275 17.07 6.60 -9.21
CA THR A 275 16.87 7.74 -8.30
C THR A 275 17.89 7.73 -7.15
N ASN A 276 18.33 6.55 -6.73
CA ASN A 276 19.32 6.33 -5.67
C ASN A 276 20.78 6.34 -6.16
N SER A 277 21.02 6.69 -7.43
CA SER A 277 22.38 6.81 -7.93
C SER A 277 23.09 8.07 -7.42
N ALA A 278 24.42 8.06 -7.49
CA ALA A 278 25.23 9.24 -7.17
C ALA A 278 24.86 10.49 -8.00
N ARG A 279 24.15 10.32 -9.14
CA ARG A 279 23.55 11.40 -9.92
C ARG A 279 22.13 10.99 -10.32
N PRO A 280 21.09 11.35 -9.55
CA PRO A 280 19.73 10.88 -9.76
C PRO A 280 19.31 10.85 -11.24
N GLY A 281 18.88 9.67 -11.69
CA GLY A 281 18.48 9.42 -13.08
C GLY A 281 19.62 9.17 -14.06
N LYS A 282 20.86 8.96 -13.58
CA LYS A 282 22.02 8.63 -14.41
C LYS A 282 22.79 7.46 -13.82
N VAL A 283 23.45 6.70 -14.70
CA VAL A 283 24.36 5.62 -14.32
C VAL A 283 25.77 5.94 -14.79
N LEU A 284 26.76 5.42 -14.09
CA LEU A 284 28.16 5.49 -14.48
C LEU A 284 28.43 4.41 -15.52
N ASP A 285 28.69 4.83 -16.75
CA ASP A 285 29.11 3.92 -17.81
C ASP A 285 30.44 3.25 -17.41
N PRO A 286 30.49 1.90 -17.32
CA PRO A 286 31.69 1.17 -16.89
C PRO A 286 32.88 1.37 -17.83
N VAL A 287 32.61 1.66 -19.11
CA VAL A 287 33.60 1.84 -20.17
C VAL A 287 34.15 3.26 -20.16
N THR A 288 33.26 4.24 -20.40
CA THR A 288 33.69 5.63 -20.58
C THR A 288 33.96 6.35 -19.26
N ARG A 289 33.55 5.75 -18.13
CA ARG A 289 33.58 6.35 -16.78
C ARG A 289 32.84 7.69 -16.71
N ARG A 290 31.83 7.88 -17.57
CA ARG A 290 30.98 9.08 -17.62
C ARG A 290 29.57 8.74 -17.21
N TYR A 291 28.91 9.68 -16.54
CA TYR A 291 27.51 9.54 -16.19
C TYR A 291 26.62 9.78 -17.42
N GLY A 292 25.77 8.81 -17.74
CA GLY A 292 24.83 8.84 -18.86
C GLY A 292 23.42 8.47 -18.45
N VAL A 293 22.45 8.72 -19.35
CA VAL A 293 21.06 8.27 -19.20
C VAL A 293 20.90 6.98 -19.98
N GLY A 294 20.49 5.90 -19.31
CA GLY A 294 20.35 4.57 -19.89
C GLY A 294 20.12 3.49 -18.86
N LEU A 295 20.21 2.24 -19.29
CA LEU A 295 20.10 1.04 -18.48
C LEU A 295 21.50 0.52 -18.16
N LEU A 296 21.80 0.33 -16.87
CA LEU A 296 22.95 -0.44 -16.41
C LEU A 296 22.45 -1.82 -15.98
N ILE A 297 22.39 -2.75 -16.92
CA ILE A 297 21.93 -4.12 -16.69
C ILE A 297 22.93 -4.82 -15.77
N GLY A 298 22.47 -5.54 -14.75
CA GLY A 298 23.31 -6.24 -13.77
C GLY A 298 23.67 -5.41 -12.52
N ASP A 299 23.26 -4.13 -12.45
CA ASP A 299 23.35 -3.28 -11.24
C ASP A 299 22.19 -3.60 -10.30
N TYR A 300 22.32 -4.71 -9.56
CA TYR A 300 21.23 -5.26 -8.77
C TYR A 300 20.86 -4.35 -7.60
N ASN A 301 21.82 -3.62 -7.04
CA ASN A 301 21.54 -2.69 -5.94
C ASN A 301 20.96 -1.34 -6.41
N ARG A 302 20.95 -1.08 -7.73
CA ARG A 302 20.39 0.10 -8.40
C ARG A 302 21.05 1.42 -7.98
N ASN A 303 22.32 1.38 -7.58
CA ASN A 303 23.07 2.58 -7.20
C ASN A 303 23.70 3.30 -8.41
N GLY A 304 23.48 2.76 -9.62
CA GLY A 304 23.95 3.32 -10.89
C GLY A 304 25.44 3.12 -11.12
N LYS A 305 26.09 2.14 -10.49
CA LYS A 305 27.50 1.80 -10.67
C LYS A 305 27.67 0.29 -10.73
N THR A 306 28.78 -0.15 -11.31
CA THR A 306 29.24 -1.54 -11.22
C THR A 306 29.98 -1.76 -9.91
N ASP A 307 29.42 -2.56 -9.00
CA ASP A 307 30.07 -2.92 -7.74
C ASP A 307 30.80 -4.26 -7.80
N ARG A 308 31.55 -4.56 -6.72
CA ARG A 308 32.22 -5.85 -6.58
C ARG A 308 31.17 -6.97 -6.53
N GLY A 309 31.25 -7.90 -7.49
CA GLY A 309 30.31 -9.02 -7.62
C GLY A 309 29.19 -8.76 -8.62
N GLU A 310 29.16 -7.59 -9.26
CA GLU A 310 28.28 -7.30 -10.38
C GLU A 310 29.05 -7.35 -11.70
N ASP A 311 28.48 -8.05 -12.68
CA ASP A 311 28.85 -7.91 -14.08
C ASP A 311 27.78 -7.07 -14.75
N THR A 312 28.17 -5.91 -15.31
CA THR A 312 27.20 -4.96 -15.87
C THR A 312 27.38 -4.67 -17.34
N LEU A 313 26.27 -4.35 -17.99
CA LEU A 313 26.22 -3.91 -19.38
C LEU A 313 25.41 -2.61 -19.48
N PHE A 314 26.04 -1.57 -20.04
CA PHE A 314 25.39 -0.27 -20.21
C PHE A 314 24.82 -0.11 -21.62
N TYR A 315 23.53 0.25 -21.70
CA TYR A 315 22.88 0.73 -22.90
C TYR A 315 22.30 2.12 -22.69
N THR A 316 22.63 3.07 -23.57
CA THR A 316 21.90 4.34 -23.61
C THR A 316 20.43 4.10 -23.94
N ARG A 317 19.56 5.05 -23.59
CA ARG A 317 18.12 4.95 -23.90
C ARG A 317 17.84 4.67 -25.39
N ALA A 318 18.56 5.33 -26.30
CA ALA A 318 18.38 5.12 -27.74
C ALA A 318 18.77 3.70 -28.17
N GLN A 319 19.84 3.16 -27.58
CA GLN A 319 20.30 1.80 -27.85
C GLN A 319 19.34 0.76 -27.30
N ALA A 320 18.86 0.94 -26.06
CA ALA A 320 17.87 0.06 -25.45
C ALA A 320 16.56 0.03 -26.26
N LEU A 321 16.07 1.20 -26.72
CA LEU A 321 14.92 1.29 -27.62
C LEU A 321 15.17 0.53 -28.91
N GLN A 322 16.31 0.72 -29.55
CA GLN A 322 16.64 0.01 -30.79
C GLN A 322 16.75 -1.51 -30.61
N ILE A 323 17.29 -1.96 -29.47
CA ILE A 323 17.39 -3.38 -29.11
C ILE A 323 16.01 -3.98 -28.87
N VAL A 324 15.13 -3.28 -28.15
CA VAL A 324 13.75 -3.73 -27.91
C VAL A 324 12.91 -3.71 -29.20
N ASP A 325 13.09 -2.70 -30.05
CA ASP A 325 12.41 -2.54 -31.33
C ASP A 325 12.92 -3.49 -32.43
N SER A 326 13.93 -4.33 -32.17
CA SER A 326 14.66 -5.11 -33.19
C SER A 326 13.88 -6.23 -33.90
N SER A 327 12.56 -6.31 -33.69
CA SER A 327 11.56 -6.95 -34.58
C SER A 327 11.67 -6.64 -36.09
N MET A 328 12.44 -5.62 -36.48
CA MET A 328 12.66 -5.23 -37.88
C MET A 328 14.00 -5.68 -38.44
N HIS A 329 14.80 -6.50 -37.73
CA HIS A 329 16.04 -7.00 -38.32
C HIS A 329 15.69 -8.01 -39.42
N PRO A 330 16.13 -7.82 -40.68
CA PRO A 330 15.70 -8.63 -41.83
C PRO A 330 16.10 -10.12 -41.77
N ASN A 331 16.69 -10.58 -40.66
CA ASN A 331 16.97 -11.97 -40.39
C ASN A 331 16.73 -12.27 -38.90
N ASN A 332 15.62 -12.92 -38.55
CA ASN A 332 15.29 -13.51 -37.22
C ASN A 332 16.28 -14.60 -36.74
N ARG A 333 17.58 -14.47 -37.02
CA ARG A 333 18.61 -15.50 -36.81
C ARG A 333 19.88 -14.97 -36.13
N ASP A 334 19.99 -13.66 -35.87
CA ASP A 334 21.14 -13.09 -35.18
C ASP A 334 20.85 -13.04 -33.68
N ALA A 335 21.31 -14.04 -32.93
CA ALA A 335 20.92 -14.21 -31.54
C ALA A 335 21.49 -13.13 -30.59
N ARG A 336 22.37 -12.23 -31.05
CA ARG A 336 22.85 -11.06 -30.28
C ARG A 336 21.70 -10.11 -30.04
N TYR A 337 20.81 -9.97 -31.02
CA TYR A 337 19.61 -9.13 -30.92
C TYR A 337 18.57 -9.80 -30.05
N ILE A 338 18.38 -11.10 -30.22
CA ILE A 338 17.40 -11.88 -29.45
C ILE A 338 17.79 -11.85 -27.97
N LEU A 339 19.02 -12.26 -27.64
CA LEU A 339 19.52 -12.24 -26.26
C LEU A 339 19.60 -10.82 -25.69
N GLY A 340 20.10 -9.85 -26.48
CA GLY A 340 20.16 -8.45 -26.05
C GLY A 340 18.78 -7.87 -25.74
N ARG A 341 17.77 -8.20 -26.56
CA ARG A 341 16.37 -7.84 -26.31
C ARG A 341 15.90 -8.45 -24.99
N ASP A 342 16.07 -9.76 -24.82
CA ASP A 342 15.55 -10.42 -23.62
C ASP A 342 16.29 -10.01 -22.34
N LEU A 343 17.57 -9.62 -22.43
CA LEU A 343 18.29 -9.00 -21.31
C LEU A 343 17.71 -7.62 -20.97
N VAL A 344 17.49 -6.76 -21.96
CA VAL A 344 16.86 -5.45 -21.73
C VAL A 344 15.47 -5.63 -21.12
N THR A 345 14.68 -6.55 -21.66
CA THR A 345 13.35 -6.88 -21.17
C THR A 345 13.37 -7.45 -19.74
N SER A 346 14.27 -8.40 -19.45
CA SER A 346 14.42 -8.99 -18.12
C SER A 346 14.87 -7.96 -17.09
N TRP A 347 15.77 -7.07 -17.49
CA TRP A 347 16.21 -5.97 -16.64
C TRP A 347 15.07 -4.99 -16.33
N LEU A 348 14.25 -4.63 -17.32
CA LEU A 348 13.09 -3.78 -17.10
C LEU A 348 12.05 -4.46 -16.19
N ASN A 349 11.88 -5.78 -16.31
CA ASN A 349 11.05 -6.56 -15.40
C ASN A 349 11.58 -6.52 -13.96
N TYR A 350 12.90 -6.68 -13.78
CA TYR A 350 13.55 -6.51 -12.49
C TYR A 350 13.33 -5.10 -11.93
N LEU A 351 13.54 -4.07 -12.73
CA LEU A 351 13.34 -2.67 -12.33
C LEU A 351 11.87 -2.37 -11.98
N ALA A 352 10.92 -3.08 -12.58
CA ALA A 352 9.51 -3.04 -12.26
C ALA A 352 9.15 -3.82 -10.97
N GLY A 353 10.13 -4.41 -10.28
CA GLY A 353 9.95 -5.13 -9.02
C GLY A 353 9.59 -6.61 -9.17
N ASN A 354 9.74 -7.19 -10.36
CA ASN A 354 9.59 -8.63 -10.54
C ASN A 354 10.81 -9.37 -9.95
N SER A 355 10.54 -10.50 -9.30
CA SER A 355 11.60 -11.31 -8.69
C SER A 355 12.44 -11.95 -9.78
N ILE A 356 13.76 -11.82 -9.67
CA ILE A 356 14.72 -12.48 -10.55
C ILE A 356 15.34 -13.73 -9.92
N ASP A 357 15.14 -13.93 -8.62
CA ASP A 357 15.71 -15.04 -7.87
C ASP A 357 14.68 -16.15 -7.69
N THR A 358 15.11 -17.35 -7.33
CA THR A 358 14.25 -18.42 -6.79
C THR A 358 14.58 -18.69 -5.31
N PRO A 359 13.81 -19.53 -4.55
CA PRO A 359 14.10 -19.75 -3.13
C PRO A 359 15.36 -20.61 -2.96
N ASN A 360 15.65 -21.46 -3.94
CA ASN A 360 16.81 -22.31 -3.96
C ASN A 360 17.97 -21.55 -4.58
N SER A 361 18.98 -21.22 -3.78
CA SER A 361 20.17 -20.51 -4.27
C SER A 361 21.09 -21.34 -5.17
N ASN A 362 20.68 -22.54 -5.55
CA ASN A 362 21.38 -23.37 -6.53
C ASN A 362 20.57 -23.54 -7.83
N ASP A 363 19.36 -22.99 -7.90
CA ASP A 363 18.56 -23.03 -9.13
C ASP A 363 19.05 -21.95 -10.07
N GLN A 364 19.18 -22.30 -11.35
CA GLN A 364 19.39 -21.33 -12.41
C GLN A 364 18.11 -20.50 -12.59
N ASP A 365 18.14 -19.29 -12.06
CA ASP A 365 17.03 -18.33 -12.08
C ASP A 365 17.29 -17.17 -13.05
N ALA A 366 16.40 -16.18 -13.07
CA ALA A 366 16.55 -15.06 -13.99
C ALA A 366 17.81 -14.23 -13.70
N ARG A 367 18.28 -14.15 -12.44
CA ARG A 367 19.56 -13.50 -12.12
C ARG A 367 20.72 -14.24 -12.76
N ASP A 368 20.74 -15.57 -12.63
CA ASP A 368 21.78 -16.40 -13.23
C ASP A 368 21.83 -16.21 -14.75
N TYR A 369 20.69 -16.29 -15.42
CA TYR A 369 20.65 -16.10 -16.88
C TYR A 369 20.86 -14.64 -17.33
N ILE A 370 20.57 -13.64 -16.48
CA ILE A 370 20.95 -12.24 -16.76
C ILE A 370 22.48 -12.12 -16.73
N ASN A 371 23.13 -12.62 -15.68
CA ASN A 371 24.59 -12.60 -15.55
C ASN A 371 25.26 -13.36 -16.70
N GLU A 372 24.76 -14.55 -17.01
CA GLU A 372 25.27 -15.39 -18.07
C GLU A 372 25.07 -14.74 -19.45
N GLY A 373 23.93 -14.08 -19.68
CA GLY A 373 23.68 -13.32 -20.90
C GLY A 373 24.60 -12.10 -21.06
N ILE A 374 24.92 -11.38 -19.97
CA ILE A 374 25.91 -10.30 -19.97
C ILE A 374 27.28 -10.86 -20.37
N GLN A 375 27.72 -11.94 -19.72
CA GLN A 375 29.01 -12.58 -20.02
C GLN A 375 29.05 -13.11 -21.45
N TRP A 376 27.95 -13.69 -21.95
CA TRP A 376 27.84 -14.18 -23.32
C TRP A 376 28.00 -13.05 -24.34
N LEU A 377 27.35 -11.90 -24.12
CA LEU A 377 27.50 -10.73 -24.99
C LEU A 377 28.91 -10.15 -24.91
N GLN A 378 29.48 -10.03 -23.72
CA GLN A 378 30.85 -9.56 -23.50
C GLN A 378 31.89 -10.51 -24.09
N ALA A 379 31.64 -11.81 -24.14
CA ALA A 379 32.54 -12.77 -24.80
C ALA A 379 32.62 -12.54 -26.32
N LEU A 380 31.63 -11.88 -26.93
CA LEU A 380 31.47 -11.78 -28.39
C LEU A 380 31.46 -10.32 -28.89
N THR A 381 31.95 -9.41 -28.06
CA THR A 381 32.28 -8.01 -28.38
C THR A 381 33.78 -7.77 -28.28
N PRO A 382 34.37 -6.87 -29.07
CA PRO A 382 35.77 -6.49 -28.88
C PRO A 382 35.99 -5.83 -27.52
N ASP A 383 37.13 -6.09 -26.89
CA ASP A 383 37.62 -5.31 -25.76
C ASP A 383 38.23 -3.98 -26.27
N GLN A 384 37.50 -2.88 -26.07
CA GLN A 384 37.88 -1.55 -26.55
C GLN A 384 38.82 -0.83 -25.59
N ASN A 385 38.63 -1.01 -24.29
CA ASN A 385 39.39 -0.30 -23.26
C ASN A 385 40.62 -1.11 -22.76
N ARG A 386 40.76 -2.36 -23.21
CA ARG A 386 41.81 -3.34 -22.86
C ARG A 386 41.78 -3.80 -21.41
N ASP A 387 40.60 -3.89 -20.82
CA ASP A 387 40.41 -4.36 -19.44
C ASP A 387 40.17 -5.87 -19.32
N GLY A 388 40.11 -6.59 -20.44
CA GLY A 388 39.86 -8.04 -20.47
C GLY A 388 38.38 -8.40 -20.55
N LYS A 389 37.46 -7.43 -20.61
CA LYS A 389 36.03 -7.63 -20.90
C LYS A 389 35.71 -7.11 -22.29
N GLY A 390 34.85 -7.81 -23.02
CA GLY A 390 34.33 -7.26 -24.27
C GLY A 390 33.32 -6.18 -23.99
N ASP A 391 33.71 -4.94 -24.18
CA ASP A 391 32.90 -3.76 -23.91
C ASP A 391 32.62 -2.91 -25.16
N GLY A 392 33.00 -3.45 -26.32
CA GLY A 392 32.92 -2.78 -27.59
C GLY A 392 31.57 -2.83 -28.28
N TYR A 393 31.50 -2.09 -29.39
CA TYR A 393 30.27 -1.96 -30.17
C TYR A 393 29.75 -3.32 -30.67
N LEU A 394 28.50 -3.62 -30.36
CA LEU A 394 27.76 -4.74 -30.94
C LEU A 394 27.33 -4.37 -32.36
N GLN A 395 28.14 -4.77 -33.34
CA GLN A 395 27.91 -4.46 -34.76
C GLN A 395 26.50 -4.88 -35.21
N GLY A 396 25.72 -3.87 -35.59
CA GLY A 396 24.36 -3.86 -36.09
C GLY A 396 23.27 -3.69 -35.01
N LEU A 397 23.61 -3.90 -33.73
CA LEU A 397 22.65 -3.92 -32.63
C LEU A 397 22.14 -2.53 -32.25
N THR A 398 23.00 -1.52 -32.37
CA THR A 398 22.77 -0.18 -31.81
C THR A 398 22.95 0.96 -32.81
N GLY A 399 23.00 0.67 -34.11
CA GLY A 399 22.81 1.62 -35.22
C GLY A 399 23.82 2.74 -35.38
N ASN A 400 24.70 2.98 -34.40
CA ASN A 400 25.61 4.10 -34.36
C ASN A 400 27.05 3.69 -34.71
N GLU A 401 27.18 2.97 -35.82
CA GLU A 401 28.48 2.57 -36.34
C GLU A 401 29.07 3.68 -37.21
N THR A 402 30.24 4.16 -36.84
CA THR A 402 31.14 4.67 -37.88
C THR A 402 31.58 3.46 -38.70
N SER A 403 31.40 3.52 -40.02
CA SER A 403 31.62 2.49 -41.04
C SER A 403 33.06 1.92 -41.13
N ASN A 404 33.88 2.18 -40.12
CA ASN A 404 35.33 2.00 -40.13
C ASN A 404 35.79 1.01 -39.05
N SER A 405 34.87 0.45 -38.24
CA SER A 405 35.24 -0.47 -37.16
C SER A 405 35.43 -1.90 -37.71
N ARG A 406 36.66 -2.42 -37.58
CA ARG A 406 37.05 -3.81 -37.89
C ARG A 406 36.52 -4.81 -36.86
N THR A 407 35.34 -4.57 -36.29
CA THR A 407 34.70 -5.51 -35.38
C THR A 407 34.17 -6.67 -36.20
N PRO A 408 34.65 -7.92 -36.00
CA PRO A 408 34.09 -9.04 -36.72
C PRO A 408 32.62 -9.20 -36.37
N ARG A 409 31.90 -9.83 -37.28
CA ARG A 409 30.50 -10.20 -37.08
C ARG A 409 30.43 -11.71 -36.94
N ILE A 410 29.85 -12.19 -35.84
CA ILE A 410 29.42 -13.59 -35.77
C ILE A 410 28.17 -13.72 -36.62
N LEU A 411 28.29 -14.49 -37.71
CA LEU A 411 27.17 -14.73 -38.62
C LEU A 411 26.05 -15.46 -37.89
N ALA A 412 24.80 -15.12 -38.22
CA ALA A 412 23.58 -15.77 -37.73
C ALA A 412 23.57 -17.32 -37.86
N THR A 413 24.35 -17.86 -38.80
CA THR A 413 24.50 -19.30 -39.05
C THR A 413 25.60 -19.97 -38.23
N SER A 414 26.33 -19.21 -37.42
CA SER A 414 27.46 -19.72 -36.64
C SER A 414 27.02 -20.78 -35.62
N SER A 415 27.85 -21.80 -35.41
CA SER A 415 27.64 -22.79 -34.35
C SER A 415 27.74 -22.18 -32.95
N TYR A 416 28.36 -21.00 -32.79
CA TYR A 416 28.47 -20.29 -31.50
C TYR A 416 27.10 -19.91 -30.90
N TRP A 417 26.02 -19.90 -31.68
CA TRP A 417 24.67 -19.67 -31.18
C TRP A 417 24.05 -20.90 -30.52
N LYS A 418 24.45 -22.09 -30.97
CA LYS A 418 23.90 -23.39 -30.55
C LYS A 418 24.83 -24.13 -29.59
N SER A 419 26.06 -23.63 -29.43
CA SER A 419 27.09 -24.21 -28.60
C SER A 419 27.42 -23.23 -27.48
N GLY A 420 27.69 -23.73 -26.29
CA GLY A 420 28.23 -22.92 -25.20
C GLY A 420 29.64 -22.41 -25.50
N ILE A 421 30.08 -21.41 -24.74
CA ILE A 421 31.43 -20.83 -24.82
C ILE A 421 32.23 -21.38 -23.63
N SER A 422 33.12 -22.34 -23.87
CA SER A 422 33.97 -22.92 -22.81
C SER A 422 35.11 -22.01 -22.37
N SER A 423 35.58 -21.13 -23.25
CA SER A 423 36.61 -20.12 -22.99
C SER A 423 36.67 -19.12 -24.14
N ALA A 424 36.92 -17.83 -23.84
CA ALA A 424 37.17 -16.83 -24.85
C ALA A 424 38.41 -17.13 -25.72
N SER A 425 39.40 -17.84 -25.18
CA SER A 425 40.64 -18.18 -25.89
C SER A 425 40.41 -18.99 -27.18
N ASN A 426 39.29 -19.70 -27.28
CA ASN A 426 38.88 -20.49 -28.43
C ASN A 426 38.12 -19.68 -29.50
N LEU A 427 37.81 -18.42 -29.22
CA LEU A 427 37.11 -17.53 -30.15
C LEU A 427 38.08 -16.92 -31.18
N PRO A 428 37.59 -16.46 -32.35
CA PRO A 428 38.44 -15.76 -33.31
C PRO A 428 38.87 -14.38 -32.77
N ASN A 429 39.96 -13.84 -33.32
CA ASN A 429 40.31 -12.43 -33.10
C ASN A 429 39.15 -11.52 -33.53
N PRO A 430 38.85 -10.42 -32.80
CA PRO A 430 39.54 -9.91 -31.62
C PRO A 430 39.03 -10.48 -30.29
N TYR A 431 37.99 -11.32 -30.27
CA TYR A 431 37.30 -11.73 -29.04
C TYR A 431 38.14 -12.55 -28.06
N LYS A 432 39.17 -13.23 -28.56
CA LYS A 432 40.04 -14.07 -27.74
C LYS A 432 40.85 -13.32 -26.68
N SER A 433 40.87 -11.99 -26.71
CA SER A 433 41.48 -11.16 -25.67
C SER A 433 40.59 -10.98 -24.44
N ASN A 434 39.34 -11.42 -24.48
CA ASN A 434 38.38 -11.19 -23.39
C ASN A 434 38.61 -12.24 -22.29
N THR A 435 39.56 -11.97 -21.39
CA THR A 435 40.02 -12.92 -20.36
C THR A 435 39.03 -13.14 -19.22
N ASP A 436 38.03 -12.27 -19.08
CA ASP A 436 37.05 -12.30 -17.97
C ASP A 436 35.85 -13.24 -18.22
N VAL A 437 35.93 -14.10 -19.23
CA VAL A 437 35.01 -15.24 -19.38
C VAL A 437 35.38 -16.30 -18.33
N LEU A 438 34.77 -16.21 -17.15
CA LEU A 438 35.16 -16.93 -15.93
C LEU A 438 34.82 -18.42 -15.95
N TYR A 439 33.83 -18.86 -16.74
CA TYR A 439 33.33 -20.24 -16.77
C TYR A 439 32.79 -20.64 -18.16
N PRO A 440 32.51 -21.94 -18.40
CA PRO A 440 31.70 -22.35 -19.54
C PRO A 440 30.34 -21.65 -19.49
N ILE A 441 30.05 -20.85 -20.51
CA ILE A 441 28.78 -20.15 -20.71
C ILE A 441 27.87 -21.04 -21.55
N ASP A 442 26.60 -21.17 -21.20
CA ASP A 442 25.60 -21.86 -21.99
C ASP A 442 25.43 -21.25 -23.39
N ALA A 443 24.81 -22.02 -24.27
CA ALA A 443 24.50 -21.54 -25.61
C ALA A 443 23.55 -20.34 -25.54
N GLY A 444 23.77 -19.33 -26.38
CA GLY A 444 22.92 -18.12 -26.39
C GLY A 444 21.44 -18.43 -26.62
N ILE A 445 21.10 -19.52 -27.32
CA ILE A 445 19.72 -19.99 -27.49
C ILE A 445 19.11 -20.54 -26.18
N THR A 446 19.90 -21.18 -25.33
CA THR A 446 19.49 -21.67 -24.01
C THR A 446 19.19 -20.48 -23.10
N ILE A 447 20.16 -19.56 -22.96
CA ILE A 447 20.03 -18.36 -22.12
C ILE A 447 18.81 -17.53 -22.56
N HIS A 448 18.66 -17.31 -23.87
CA HIS A 448 17.48 -16.66 -24.44
C HIS A 448 16.18 -17.34 -23.98
N THR A 449 16.08 -18.66 -24.09
CA THR A 449 14.85 -19.40 -23.76
C THR A 449 14.45 -19.19 -22.30
N HIS A 450 15.41 -19.20 -21.37
CA HIS A 450 15.13 -18.99 -19.96
C HIS A 450 14.72 -17.55 -19.65
N LEU A 451 15.41 -16.56 -20.23
CA LEU A 451 15.01 -15.16 -20.10
C LEU A 451 13.66 -14.87 -20.77
N ASP A 452 13.34 -15.52 -21.88
CA ASP A 452 12.03 -15.45 -22.55
C ASP A 452 10.92 -15.98 -21.64
N ASN A 453 11.13 -17.15 -21.02
CA ASN A 453 10.20 -17.71 -20.03
C ASN A 453 10.00 -16.78 -18.82
N TYR A 454 11.07 -16.13 -18.33
CA TYR A 454 10.99 -15.13 -17.26
C TYR A 454 10.12 -13.96 -17.67
N ASN A 455 10.43 -13.35 -18.81
CA ASN A 455 9.72 -12.21 -19.35
C ASN A 455 8.24 -12.51 -19.62
N ASN A 456 7.93 -13.78 -19.90
CA ASN A 456 6.58 -14.25 -20.19
C ASN A 456 5.86 -14.88 -18.98
N ASN A 457 6.50 -14.90 -17.81
CA ASN A 457 5.95 -15.46 -16.57
C ASN A 457 5.45 -16.91 -16.76
N ILE A 458 6.25 -17.74 -17.45
CA ILE A 458 5.98 -19.14 -17.79
C ILE A 458 6.56 -20.11 -16.72
N PHE A 459 7.08 -19.59 -15.62
CA PHE A 459 7.66 -20.38 -14.52
C PHE A 459 6.65 -20.86 -13.49
#